data_AF-A0A238WS90-F1
#
_entry.id   AF-A0A238WS90-F1
#
_cell.length_a   1.000
_cell.length_b   1.000
_cell.length_c   1.000
_cell.angle_alpha   90.00
_cell.angle_beta   90.00
_cell.angle_gamma   90.00
#
_symmetry.space_group_name_H-M   'P 1'
#
loop_
_entity.id
_entity.type
_entity.pdbx_description
1 polymer ?
#
loop_
_entity_poly.entity_id
_entity_poly.type
_entity_poly.pdbx_seq_one_letter_code
_entity_poly.pdbx_strand_id
1 'polypeptide(L)'
;MQKIEIQRFGPIKQAEIDVSPLTVLIGPNGSGKSYTAKLLHSYYRSYGDVLFRRVTQKTKKEELLSEDQYDAYEEALQELQNGNEAHVDPSIINAIAEFVYQEMSEKLDRGITSTFSSEAHDLITEGRRKTRFDISTEFGGTEISFWREDENIQTRQFPEINDRVVLVPEGGGFEEVATGTKKEDRGYLFEVPEDALADIDLTTILAVLTLSEIGIGIRTDSRYLPAARSGLLESHKVISQGAFDMLSHAGIEPIEVPAFSGEVKDYLNQIVNMSNKDEGELSDIADDYEQDLLDGEIKIEQKDDRPYPEIKFLQLGREFPLHLISTGVLETAPLILYTRYLLSSDSTLVIEEPEAHLHPENQLKVAHFIVRLSNAGVRVIVTTHSDFFLQQLSHSIRLSQVNEKSRMIAN
;
A
#
# COMPACT_ATOMS: atom_id res chain seq x y z
N MET A 1 -2.85 -16.21 -3.53
CA MET A 1 -1.71 -15.50 -4.15
C MET A 1 -2.23 -14.61 -5.26
N GLN A 2 -1.67 -13.42 -5.40
CA GLN A 2 -2.05 -12.46 -6.45
C GLN A 2 -0.93 -12.47 -7.50
N LYS A 3 -1.28 -12.60 -8.77
CA LYS A 3 -0.35 -12.64 -9.89
C LYS A 3 -0.54 -11.41 -10.76
N ILE A 4 0.53 -10.69 -11.05
CA ILE A 4 0.53 -9.44 -11.80
C ILE A 4 1.38 -9.60 -13.05
N GLU A 5 0.79 -9.32 -14.21
CA GLU A 5 1.47 -9.30 -15.50
C GLU A 5 1.57 -7.86 -16.03
N ILE A 6 2.78 -7.45 -16.38
CA ILE A 6 3.07 -6.11 -16.91
C ILE A 6 3.63 -6.29 -18.31
N GLN A 7 3.10 -5.58 -19.30
CA GLN A 7 3.64 -5.58 -20.66
C GLN A 7 3.78 -4.16 -21.21
N ARG A 8 4.98 -3.83 -21.70
CA ARG A 8 5.29 -2.59 -22.44
C ARG A 8 5.11 -1.32 -21.61
N PHE A 9 5.67 -1.34 -20.40
CA PHE A 9 5.63 -0.22 -19.45
C PHE A 9 7.05 0.21 -19.08
N GLY A 10 7.47 1.36 -19.59
CA GLY A 10 8.81 1.93 -19.48
C GLY A 10 9.86 0.97 -20.03
N PRO A 11 10.86 0.57 -19.22
CA PRO A 11 11.83 -0.45 -19.61
C PRO A 11 11.28 -1.88 -19.58
N ILE A 12 10.09 -2.11 -19.01
CA ILE A 12 9.48 -3.43 -18.85
C ILE A 12 8.87 -3.87 -20.19
N LYS A 13 9.51 -4.83 -20.86
CA LYS A 13 8.93 -5.47 -22.06
C LYS A 13 7.78 -6.41 -21.68
N GLN A 14 8.06 -7.28 -20.71
CA GLN A 14 7.12 -8.22 -20.11
C GLN A 14 7.64 -8.57 -18.70
N ALA A 15 6.76 -8.65 -17.72
CA ALA A 15 7.04 -9.15 -16.39
C ALA A 15 5.82 -9.91 -15.88
N GLU A 16 6.06 -10.95 -15.08
CA GLU A 16 5.07 -11.78 -14.42
C GLU A 16 5.52 -11.92 -12.97
N ILE A 17 4.66 -11.55 -12.02
CA ILE A 17 5.03 -11.38 -10.62
C ILE A 17 3.98 -12.04 -9.74
N ASP A 18 4.41 -13.03 -8.96
CA ASP A 18 3.60 -13.58 -7.89
C ASP A 18 3.81 -12.75 -6.62
N VAL A 19 2.81 -11.92 -6.30
CA VAL A 19 2.83 -11.10 -5.10
C VAL A 19 2.52 -11.95 -3.88
N SER A 20 3.46 -11.93 -2.95
CA SER A 20 3.42 -12.57 -1.64
C SER A 20 3.56 -11.53 -0.53
N PRO A 21 3.30 -11.87 0.76
CA PRO A 21 3.52 -10.96 1.89
C PRO A 21 4.92 -10.34 1.91
N LEU A 22 5.94 -11.07 1.47
CA LEU A 22 7.26 -10.54 1.13
C LEU A 22 7.54 -10.84 -0.34
N THR A 23 7.65 -9.81 -1.16
CA THR A 23 7.96 -9.91 -2.60
C THR A 23 9.30 -9.21 -2.86
N VAL A 24 10.25 -9.92 -3.47
CA VAL A 24 11.61 -9.40 -3.69
C VAL A 24 11.91 -9.36 -5.19
N LEU A 25 12.14 -8.16 -5.71
CA LEU A 25 12.48 -7.89 -7.09
C LEU A 25 14.01 -7.81 -7.22
N ILE A 26 14.59 -8.75 -7.97
CA ILE A 26 16.04 -8.89 -8.17
C ILE A 26 16.41 -8.81 -9.66
N GLY A 27 17.63 -8.36 -9.96
CA GLY A 27 18.14 -8.28 -11.33
C GLY A 27 18.97 -7.02 -11.59
N PRO A 28 19.64 -6.90 -12.75
CA PRO A 28 20.59 -5.83 -13.04
C PRO A 28 19.95 -4.43 -13.11
N ASN A 29 20.78 -3.38 -13.09
CA ASN A 29 20.31 -1.99 -13.23
C ASN A 29 19.60 -1.80 -14.58
N GLY A 30 18.51 -1.03 -14.58
CA GLY A 30 17.73 -0.78 -15.79
C GLY A 30 16.83 -1.95 -16.24
N SER A 31 16.73 -3.05 -15.48
CA SER A 31 15.83 -4.17 -15.81
C SER A 31 14.34 -3.87 -15.57
N GLY A 32 14.01 -2.72 -14.98
CA GLY A 32 12.64 -2.32 -14.67
C GLY A 32 12.15 -2.61 -13.24
N LYS A 33 13.04 -2.98 -12.30
CA LYS A 33 12.68 -3.20 -10.89
C LYS A 33 12.01 -2.00 -10.24
N SER A 34 12.61 -0.81 -10.35
CA SER A 34 12.05 0.43 -9.80
C SER A 34 10.72 0.78 -10.47
N TYR A 35 10.60 0.59 -11.79
CA TYR A 35 9.33 0.79 -12.50
C TYR A 35 8.24 -0.17 -12.00
N THR A 36 8.61 -1.42 -11.77
CA THR A 36 7.70 -2.44 -11.22
C THR A 36 7.28 -2.07 -9.81
N ALA A 37 8.22 -1.73 -8.93
CA ALA A 37 7.97 -1.33 -7.55
C ALA A 37 7.04 -0.09 -7.50
N LYS A 38 7.32 0.93 -8.32
CA LYS A 38 6.48 2.13 -8.44
C LYS A 38 5.08 1.79 -8.95
N LEU A 39 4.95 0.96 -9.97
CA LEU A 39 3.65 0.55 -10.51
C LEU A 39 2.83 -0.22 -9.47
N LEU A 40 3.47 -1.14 -8.72
CA LEU A 40 2.82 -1.84 -7.60
C LEU A 40 2.44 -0.87 -6.47
N HIS A 41 3.27 0.12 -6.17
CA HIS A 41 2.94 1.16 -5.21
C HIS A 41 1.71 1.97 -5.66
N SER A 42 1.71 2.48 -6.90
CA SER A 42 0.57 3.20 -7.49
C SER A 42 -0.68 2.35 -7.42
N TYR A 43 -0.56 1.07 -7.81
CA TYR A 43 -1.61 0.09 -7.71
C TYR A 43 -2.19 0.01 -6.29
N TYR A 44 -1.41 -0.43 -5.30
CA TYR A 44 -1.91 -0.59 -3.93
C TYR A 44 -2.44 0.71 -3.32
N ARG A 45 -1.85 1.86 -3.66
CA ARG A 45 -2.31 3.18 -3.20
C ARG A 45 -3.70 3.52 -3.75
N SER A 46 -3.99 3.17 -4.99
CA SER A 46 -5.29 3.46 -5.62
C SER A 46 -6.47 2.77 -4.92
N TYR A 47 -6.23 1.72 -4.12
CA TYR A 47 -7.26 0.95 -3.41
C TYR A 47 -7.70 1.55 -2.09
N GLY A 48 -6.74 1.95 -1.23
CA GLY A 48 -7.06 2.50 0.09
C GLY A 48 -8.02 3.69 0.01
N ASP A 49 -7.85 4.51 -1.04
CA ASP A 49 -8.70 5.66 -1.29
C ASP A 49 -10.12 5.31 -1.79
N VAL A 50 -10.36 4.13 -2.40
CA VAL A 50 -11.69 3.73 -2.95
C VAL A 50 -12.65 3.39 -1.81
N LEU A 51 -12.18 2.64 -0.82
CA LEU A 51 -12.97 2.25 0.35
C LEU A 51 -13.41 3.44 1.20
N PHE A 52 -12.52 4.43 1.39
CA PHE A 52 -12.72 5.43 2.45
C PHE A 52 -13.54 6.68 2.03
N ARG A 53 -13.60 7.05 0.74
CA ARG A 53 -14.02 8.41 0.34
C ARG A 53 -15.24 8.55 -0.58
N ARG A 54 -15.75 7.50 -1.23
CA ARG A 54 -16.83 7.68 -2.23
C ARG A 54 -17.98 6.68 -2.16
N VAL A 55 -17.72 5.41 -1.88
CA VAL A 55 -18.79 4.41 -1.75
C VAL A 55 -19.77 4.78 -0.61
N THR A 56 -19.28 5.50 0.40
CA THR A 56 -20.07 5.92 1.57
C THR A 56 -20.70 7.32 1.46
N GLN A 57 -20.24 8.20 0.56
CA GLN A 57 -20.57 9.64 0.69
C GLN A 57 -21.09 10.38 -0.54
N LYS A 58 -21.11 9.81 -1.77
CA LYS A 58 -21.49 10.65 -2.93
C LYS A 58 -22.13 10.03 -4.15
N THR A 59 -22.14 8.72 -4.34
CA THR A 59 -22.87 8.15 -5.47
C THR A 59 -24.33 7.98 -5.03
N LYS A 60 -25.25 8.69 -5.68
CA LYS A 60 -26.66 8.37 -5.51
C LYS A 60 -26.83 6.94 -5.99
N LYS A 61 -27.29 6.04 -5.12
CA LYS A 61 -27.54 4.62 -5.45
C LYS A 61 -28.38 4.46 -6.72
N GLU A 62 -29.27 5.43 -6.96
CA GLU A 62 -30.12 5.63 -8.14
C GLU A 62 -29.34 5.80 -9.46
N GLU A 63 -28.06 6.18 -9.41
CA GLU A 63 -27.16 6.30 -10.57
C GLU A 63 -26.35 5.02 -10.82
N LEU A 64 -26.25 4.13 -9.81
CA LEU A 64 -25.48 2.88 -9.87
C LEU A 64 -26.33 1.69 -10.30
N LEU A 65 -27.58 1.65 -9.84
CA LEU A 65 -28.48 0.53 -10.02
C LEU A 65 -29.67 0.95 -10.90
N SER A 66 -30.12 0.05 -11.77
CA SER A 66 -31.43 0.21 -12.42
C SER A 66 -32.57 0.15 -11.40
N GLU A 67 -33.77 0.62 -11.75
CA GLU A 67 -34.93 0.61 -10.85
C GLU A 67 -35.19 -0.79 -10.25
N ASP A 68 -35.21 -1.83 -11.08
CA ASP A 68 -35.42 -3.22 -10.63
C ASP A 68 -34.30 -3.70 -9.66
N GLN A 69 -33.05 -3.31 -9.92
CA GLN A 69 -31.91 -3.67 -9.06
C GLN A 69 -31.95 -2.91 -7.73
N TYR A 70 -32.42 -1.67 -7.76
CA TYR A 70 -32.55 -0.83 -6.56
C TYR A 70 -33.64 -1.38 -5.63
N ASP A 71 -34.77 -1.81 -6.17
CA ASP A 71 -35.84 -2.43 -5.38
C ASP A 71 -35.37 -3.71 -4.69
N ALA A 72 -34.67 -4.59 -5.42
CA ALA A 72 -34.08 -5.81 -4.86
C ALA A 72 -32.96 -5.52 -3.84
N TYR A 73 -32.18 -4.45 -4.05
CA TYR A 73 -31.19 -3.97 -3.09
C TYR A 73 -31.84 -3.52 -1.77
N GLU A 74 -32.92 -2.75 -1.83
CA GLU A 74 -33.65 -2.27 -0.65
C GLU A 74 -34.33 -3.42 0.10
N GLU A 75 -34.84 -4.44 -0.60
CA GLU A 75 -35.37 -5.65 0.02
C GLU A 75 -34.29 -6.40 0.81
N ALA A 76 -33.11 -6.60 0.22
CA ALA A 76 -31.97 -7.24 0.89
C ALA A 76 -31.49 -6.43 2.12
N LEU A 77 -31.45 -5.09 2.01
CA LEU A 77 -31.08 -4.22 3.12
C LEU A 77 -32.08 -4.32 4.28
N GLN A 78 -33.39 -4.36 3.99
CA GLN A 78 -34.43 -4.51 5.01
C GLN A 78 -34.33 -5.86 5.73
N GLU A 79 -34.06 -6.95 5.02
CA GLU A 79 -33.84 -8.26 5.64
C GLU A 79 -32.69 -8.23 6.65
N LEU A 80 -31.55 -7.62 6.28
CA LEU A 80 -30.41 -7.46 7.19
C LEU A 80 -30.74 -6.62 8.42
N GLN A 81 -31.43 -5.48 8.24
CA GLN A 81 -31.83 -4.61 9.35
C GLN A 81 -32.81 -5.29 10.31
N ASN A 82 -33.56 -6.27 9.83
CA ASN A 82 -34.45 -7.09 10.65
C ASN A 82 -33.73 -8.24 11.36
N GLY A 83 -32.41 -8.39 11.16
CA GLY A 83 -31.61 -9.48 11.73
C GLY A 83 -31.72 -10.80 10.96
N ASN A 84 -32.23 -10.78 9.72
CA ASN A 84 -32.37 -11.97 8.90
C ASN A 84 -31.21 -12.12 7.91
N GLU A 85 -31.06 -13.34 7.37
CA GLU A 85 -30.15 -13.58 6.25
C GLU A 85 -30.70 -12.90 4.98
N ALA A 86 -29.84 -12.18 4.25
CA ALA A 86 -30.22 -11.52 3.00
C ALA A 86 -29.51 -12.14 1.80
N HIS A 87 -30.28 -12.37 0.73
CA HIS A 87 -29.77 -12.82 -0.56
C HIS A 87 -29.59 -11.62 -1.48
N VAL A 88 -28.37 -11.42 -1.97
CA VAL A 88 -28.08 -10.35 -2.93
C VAL A 88 -28.02 -10.92 -4.34
N ASP A 89 -28.77 -10.32 -5.26
CA ASP A 89 -28.77 -10.72 -6.68
C ASP A 89 -27.39 -10.44 -7.31
N PRO A 90 -26.80 -11.39 -8.07
CA PRO A 90 -25.52 -11.18 -8.76
C PRO A 90 -25.47 -9.94 -9.65
N SER A 91 -26.58 -9.52 -10.23
CA SER A 91 -26.64 -8.30 -11.04
C SER A 91 -26.34 -7.03 -10.25
N ILE A 92 -26.74 -6.96 -8.98
CA ILE A 92 -26.44 -5.85 -8.07
C ILE A 92 -24.93 -5.84 -7.74
N ILE A 93 -24.39 -7.02 -7.43
CA ILE A 93 -22.98 -7.19 -7.11
C ILE A 93 -22.12 -6.77 -8.31
N ASN A 94 -22.47 -7.23 -9.52
CA ASN A 94 -21.75 -6.89 -10.74
C ASN A 94 -21.84 -5.40 -11.08
N ALA A 95 -22.98 -4.74 -10.85
CA ALA A 95 -23.11 -3.29 -11.06
C ALA A 95 -22.20 -2.48 -10.11
N ILE A 96 -22.17 -2.87 -8.82
CA ILE A 96 -21.28 -2.26 -7.83
C ILE A 96 -19.82 -2.56 -8.16
N ALA A 97 -19.52 -3.80 -8.57
CA ALA A 97 -18.18 -4.21 -8.95
C ALA A 97 -17.65 -3.40 -10.13
N GLU A 98 -18.46 -3.23 -11.19
CA GLU A 98 -18.12 -2.39 -12.34
C GLU A 98 -17.78 -0.96 -11.92
N PHE A 99 -18.59 -0.34 -11.05
CA PHE A 99 -18.30 0.99 -10.52
C PHE A 99 -16.98 1.04 -9.73
N VAL A 100 -16.77 0.08 -8.82
CA VAL A 100 -15.53 -0.02 -8.02
C VAL A 100 -14.32 -0.13 -8.94
N TYR A 101 -14.37 -0.96 -9.97
CA TYR A 101 -13.27 -1.15 -10.91
C TYR A 101 -13.02 0.07 -11.80
N GLN A 102 -14.07 0.80 -12.21
CA GLN A 102 -13.91 2.06 -12.93
C GLN A 102 -13.21 3.13 -12.08
N GLU A 103 -13.65 3.32 -10.82
CA GLU A 103 -13.00 4.23 -9.88
C GLU A 103 -11.54 3.85 -9.62
N MET A 104 -11.26 2.55 -9.49
CA MET A 104 -9.89 2.05 -9.37
C MET A 104 -9.06 2.37 -10.61
N SER A 105 -9.61 2.22 -11.82
CA SER A 105 -8.93 2.55 -13.08
C SER A 105 -8.51 4.02 -13.12
N GLU A 106 -9.44 4.93 -12.79
CA GLU A 106 -9.17 6.36 -12.76
C GLU A 106 -8.15 6.75 -11.68
N LYS A 107 -8.20 6.09 -10.52
CA LYS A 107 -7.24 6.32 -9.44
C LYS A 107 -5.88 5.70 -9.75
N LEU A 108 -5.83 4.59 -10.48
CA LEU A 108 -4.59 3.99 -10.94
C LEU A 108 -3.90 4.90 -11.94
N ASP A 109 -4.63 5.47 -12.90
CA ASP A 109 -4.12 6.45 -13.84
C ASP A 109 -3.50 7.66 -13.12
N ARG A 110 -4.26 8.27 -12.21
CA ARG A 110 -3.75 9.37 -11.36
C ARG A 110 -2.60 8.95 -10.48
N GLY A 111 -2.64 7.73 -9.93
CA GLY A 111 -1.60 7.16 -9.09
C GLY A 111 -0.28 6.99 -9.86
N ILE A 112 -0.35 6.51 -11.10
CA ILE A 112 0.78 6.39 -12.02
C ILE A 112 1.31 7.78 -12.37
N THR A 113 0.45 8.71 -12.81
CA THR A 113 0.88 10.07 -13.15
C THR A 113 1.55 10.77 -11.98
N SER A 114 0.97 10.62 -10.78
CA SER A 114 1.58 11.13 -9.54
C SER A 114 2.92 10.48 -9.28
N THR A 115 2.98 9.13 -9.21
CA THR A 115 4.19 8.38 -8.80
C THR A 115 5.34 8.58 -9.78
N PHE A 116 5.07 8.59 -11.08
CA PHE A 116 6.12 8.72 -12.10
C PHE A 116 6.42 10.17 -12.50
N SER A 117 5.62 11.15 -12.01
CA SER A 117 5.65 12.55 -12.48
C SER A 117 5.65 12.67 -14.01
N SER A 118 4.92 11.77 -14.66
CA SER A 118 4.83 11.63 -16.10
C SER A 118 3.50 10.98 -16.39
N GLU A 119 2.84 11.43 -17.45
CA GLU A 119 1.58 10.83 -17.86
C GLU A 119 1.77 9.35 -18.17
N ALA A 120 0.77 8.52 -17.87
CA ALA A 120 0.80 7.09 -18.21
C ALA A 120 1.10 6.87 -19.71
N HIS A 121 0.73 7.84 -20.57
CA HIS A 121 1.61 8.42 -21.59
C HIS A 121 2.90 7.74 -21.90
N ASP A 122 3.87 8.50 -21.45
CA ASP A 122 5.21 8.55 -21.95
C ASP A 122 5.98 7.34 -21.42
N LEU A 123 5.34 6.62 -20.49
CA LEU A 123 5.74 5.34 -19.96
C LEU A 123 5.36 4.19 -20.90
N ILE A 124 4.64 4.38 -22.01
CA ILE A 124 4.46 3.31 -23.01
C ILE A 124 5.68 3.26 -23.93
N THR A 125 6.32 2.09 -24.04
CA THR A 125 7.52 1.91 -24.89
C THR A 125 7.26 2.32 -26.35
N GLU A 126 8.18 3.13 -26.93
CA GLU A 126 8.05 3.78 -28.24
C GLU A 126 7.52 2.89 -29.38
N GLY A 127 6.67 3.47 -30.24
CA GLY A 127 6.16 2.85 -31.46
C GLY A 127 4.93 1.97 -31.29
N ARG A 128 4.31 1.94 -30.10
CA ARG A 128 3.12 1.13 -29.83
C ARG A 128 2.02 1.95 -29.15
N ARG A 129 0.77 1.71 -29.55
CA ARG A 129 -0.42 2.41 -29.06
C ARG A 129 -1.01 1.83 -27.76
N LYS A 130 -0.44 0.75 -27.21
CA LYS A 130 -1.07 -0.03 -26.12
C LYS A 130 -0.03 -0.64 -25.16
N THR A 131 -0.24 -0.39 -23.87
CA THR A 131 0.34 -1.11 -22.73
C THR A 131 -0.72 -2.01 -22.12
N ARG A 132 -0.31 -3.07 -21.41
CA ARG A 132 -1.20 -3.99 -20.73
C ARG A 132 -0.71 -4.20 -19.30
N PHE A 133 -1.61 -4.03 -18.34
CA PHE A 133 -1.38 -4.32 -16.94
C PHE A 133 -2.49 -5.23 -16.46
N ASP A 134 -2.19 -6.52 -16.32
CA ASP A 134 -3.15 -7.55 -15.95
C ASP A 134 -2.88 -8.03 -14.54
N ILE A 135 -3.97 -8.32 -13.83
CA ILE A 135 -3.91 -8.80 -12.47
C ILE A 135 -4.87 -9.94 -12.34
N SER A 136 -4.35 -11.04 -11.86
CA SER A 136 -5.06 -12.30 -11.68
C SER A 136 -4.94 -12.76 -10.24
N THR A 137 -6.04 -13.25 -9.67
CA THR A 137 -6.08 -13.69 -8.26
C THR A 137 -6.54 -15.13 -8.15
N GLU A 138 -6.04 -15.82 -7.11
CA GLU A 138 -6.42 -17.22 -6.82
C GLU A 138 -7.89 -17.39 -6.38
N PHE A 139 -8.55 -16.31 -5.95
CA PHE A 139 -9.99 -16.31 -5.69
C PHE A 139 -10.73 -16.18 -7.02
N GLY A 140 -11.07 -17.32 -7.62
CA GLY A 140 -11.98 -17.37 -8.78
C GLY A 140 -11.39 -17.02 -10.15
N GLY A 141 -10.07 -16.92 -10.33
CA GLY A 141 -9.46 -16.74 -11.66
C GLY A 141 -9.87 -15.43 -12.35
N THR A 142 -10.06 -14.40 -11.54
CA THR A 142 -10.48 -13.07 -11.94
C THR A 142 -9.34 -12.31 -12.62
N GLU A 143 -9.48 -11.96 -13.91
CA GLU A 143 -8.51 -11.16 -14.66
C GLU A 143 -9.01 -9.72 -14.80
N ILE A 144 -8.39 -8.78 -14.06
CA ILE A 144 -8.58 -7.35 -14.31
C ILE A 144 -7.49 -6.90 -15.29
N SER A 145 -7.91 -6.47 -16.48
CA SER A 145 -7.01 -5.97 -17.52
C SER A 145 -7.19 -4.47 -17.72
N PHE A 146 -6.15 -3.70 -17.39
CA PHE A 146 -6.08 -2.27 -17.69
C PHE A 146 -5.37 -2.04 -19.03
N TRP A 147 -5.98 -1.25 -19.90
CA TRP A 147 -5.49 -0.86 -21.21
C TRP A 147 -5.49 0.64 -21.34
N ARG A 148 -4.61 1.14 -22.19
CA ARG A 148 -4.57 2.57 -22.48
C ARG A 148 -5.09 2.87 -23.89
N GLU A 149 -6.08 3.77 -23.98
CA GLU A 149 -6.63 4.31 -25.23
C GLU A 149 -6.83 5.83 -25.07
N ASP A 150 -6.49 6.61 -26.11
CA ASP A 150 -6.72 8.07 -26.17
C ASP A 150 -6.41 8.83 -24.87
N GLU A 151 -5.19 8.60 -24.39
CA GLU A 151 -4.56 9.23 -23.24
C GLU A 151 -4.89 8.67 -21.84
N ASN A 152 -5.98 7.92 -21.66
CA ASN A 152 -6.44 7.44 -20.35
C ASN A 152 -6.29 5.92 -20.18
N ILE A 153 -6.12 5.47 -18.92
CA ILE A 153 -6.27 4.05 -18.57
C ILE A 153 -7.76 3.68 -18.50
N GLN A 154 -8.16 2.73 -19.33
CA GLN A 154 -9.47 2.10 -19.35
C GLN A 154 -9.36 0.65 -18.87
N THR A 155 -10.35 0.20 -18.11
CA THR A 155 -10.48 -1.23 -17.81
C THR A 155 -11.23 -1.91 -18.96
N ARG A 156 -10.71 -3.03 -19.46
CA ARG A 156 -11.36 -3.79 -20.56
C ARG A 156 -12.14 -5.00 -20.12
N GLN A 157 -11.74 -5.59 -19.00
CA GLN A 157 -12.35 -6.80 -18.49
C GLN A 157 -12.47 -6.66 -16.99
N PHE A 158 -13.70 -6.81 -16.53
CA PHE A 158 -14.04 -6.95 -15.12
C PHE A 158 -14.35 -8.41 -14.86
N PRO A 159 -13.97 -8.96 -13.71
CA PRO A 159 -14.56 -10.21 -13.25
C PRO A 159 -16.06 -10.06 -13.01
N GLU A 160 -16.81 -11.07 -13.41
CA GLU A 160 -18.19 -11.22 -12.97
C GLU A 160 -18.21 -12.03 -11.67
N ILE A 161 -18.87 -11.49 -10.64
CA ILE A 161 -19.09 -12.18 -9.37
C ILE A 161 -20.45 -12.89 -9.49
N ASN A 162 -20.40 -14.12 -9.98
CA ASN A 162 -21.58 -14.96 -10.22
C ASN A 162 -21.92 -15.91 -9.05
N ASP A 163 -21.11 -15.89 -7.99
CA ASP A 163 -21.35 -16.66 -6.78
C ASP A 163 -22.57 -16.10 -6.01
N ARG A 164 -23.31 -16.96 -5.32
CA ARG A 164 -24.37 -16.51 -4.39
C ARG A 164 -23.71 -15.78 -3.21
N VAL A 165 -24.19 -14.58 -2.88
CA VAL A 165 -23.78 -13.85 -1.67
C VAL A 165 -24.91 -13.91 -0.66
N VAL A 166 -24.60 -14.37 0.55
CA VAL A 166 -25.55 -14.48 1.65
C VAL A 166 -24.99 -13.71 2.84
N LEU A 167 -25.58 -12.56 3.11
CA LEU A 167 -25.15 -11.70 4.21
C LEU A 167 -25.87 -12.14 5.48
N VAL A 168 -25.14 -12.32 6.59
CA VAL A 168 -25.69 -12.82 7.86
C VAL A 168 -25.24 -11.91 9.01
N PRO A 169 -26.16 -11.26 9.73
CA PRO A 169 -25.80 -10.41 10.86
C PRO A 169 -25.35 -11.28 12.05
N GLU A 170 -24.05 -11.49 12.21
CA GLU A 170 -23.43 -12.01 13.44
C GLU A 170 -22.47 -10.95 13.99
N GLY A 171 -22.45 -10.78 15.32
CA GLY A 171 -21.66 -9.75 15.99
C GLY A 171 -20.17 -10.00 15.87
N GLY A 172 -19.51 -9.26 14.99
CA GLY A 172 -18.07 -9.26 14.75
C GLY A 172 -17.65 -7.90 14.18
N GLY A 173 -16.37 -7.55 14.20
CA GLY A 173 -15.85 -6.23 13.79
C GLY A 173 -15.67 -6.08 12.28
N PHE A 174 -15.60 -4.84 11.76
CA PHE A 174 -15.29 -4.57 10.34
C PHE A 174 -13.94 -5.17 9.88
N GLU A 175 -13.03 -5.44 10.82
CA GLU A 175 -11.74 -6.10 10.59
C GLU A 175 -11.85 -7.61 10.31
N GLU A 176 -12.94 -8.27 10.70
CA GLU A 176 -13.18 -9.71 10.45
C GLU A 176 -13.73 -10.00 9.04
N VAL A 177 -14.04 -8.95 8.26
CA VAL A 177 -14.49 -9.02 6.85
C VAL A 177 -13.41 -9.62 5.92
N ALA A 178 -12.21 -9.89 6.43
CA ALA A 178 -11.12 -10.56 5.70
C ALA A 178 -11.41 -12.02 5.31
N THR A 179 -12.47 -12.66 5.82
CA THR A 179 -12.84 -14.00 5.34
C THR A 179 -14.34 -14.14 5.21
N GLY A 180 -14.89 -13.62 4.11
CA GLY A 180 -16.00 -14.31 3.46
C GLY A 180 -15.58 -15.76 3.22
N THR A 181 -15.86 -16.66 4.17
CA THR A 181 -15.48 -18.05 4.01
C THR A 181 -16.43 -18.59 2.96
N LYS A 182 -15.93 -18.88 1.76
CA LYS A 182 -16.70 -19.57 0.74
C LYS A 182 -17.13 -20.91 1.32
N LYS A 183 -18.33 -20.97 1.89
CA LYS A 183 -18.94 -22.23 2.33
C LYS A 183 -19.48 -22.86 1.05
N GLU A 184 -18.94 -24.03 0.68
CA GLU A 184 -19.17 -24.72 -0.60
C GLU A 184 -20.67 -24.79 -1.01
N ASP A 185 -21.59 -24.75 -0.04
CA ASP A 185 -23.05 -24.82 -0.26
C ASP A 185 -23.85 -23.53 0.01
N ARG A 186 -23.26 -22.46 0.57
CA ARG A 186 -24.01 -21.27 1.04
C ARG A 186 -23.58 -19.91 0.48
N GLY A 187 -22.46 -19.83 -0.23
CA GLY A 187 -21.95 -18.55 -0.72
C GLY A 187 -21.02 -17.85 0.27
N TYR A 188 -20.77 -16.55 0.07
CA TYR A 188 -19.95 -15.74 0.98
C TYR A 188 -20.74 -15.31 2.21
N LEU A 189 -20.17 -15.52 3.40
CA LEU A 189 -20.72 -15.13 4.71
C LEU A 189 -20.00 -13.87 5.22
N PHE A 190 -20.74 -12.81 5.55
CA PHE A 190 -20.19 -11.59 6.16
C PHE A 190 -20.80 -11.35 7.51
N GLU A 191 -19.96 -11.33 8.53
CA GLU A 191 -20.33 -10.88 9.86
C GLU A 191 -20.30 -9.34 9.85
N VAL A 192 -21.45 -8.73 10.09
CA VAL A 192 -21.59 -7.27 10.14
C VAL A 192 -21.95 -6.91 11.58
N PRO A 193 -21.16 -6.05 12.26
CA PRO A 193 -21.52 -5.57 13.59
C PRO A 193 -22.91 -4.92 13.54
N GLU A 194 -23.81 -5.29 14.46
CA GLU A 194 -25.19 -4.74 14.49
C GLU A 194 -25.20 -3.21 14.59
N ASP A 195 -24.21 -2.63 15.25
CA ASP A 195 -23.97 -1.19 15.38
C ASP A 195 -23.42 -0.55 14.09
N ALA A 196 -22.71 -1.31 13.25
CA ALA A 196 -22.21 -0.82 11.96
C ALA A 196 -23.29 -0.72 10.89
N LEU A 197 -24.37 -1.52 10.95
CA LEU A 197 -25.51 -1.42 10.02
C LEU A 197 -26.25 -0.07 10.11
N ALA A 198 -26.07 0.68 11.20
CA ALA A 198 -26.60 2.03 11.35
C ALA A 198 -25.80 3.08 10.54
N ASP A 199 -24.50 2.81 10.32
CA ASP A 199 -23.54 3.77 9.75
C ASP A 199 -22.98 3.33 8.38
N ILE A 200 -23.13 2.05 8.02
CA ILE A 200 -22.49 1.42 6.85
C ILE A 200 -23.57 0.79 5.98
N ASP A 201 -23.66 1.31 4.76
CA ASP A 201 -24.63 0.89 3.77
C ASP A 201 -24.21 -0.40 3.04
N LEU A 202 -25.19 -1.19 2.58
CA LEU A 202 -24.98 -2.44 1.85
C LEU A 202 -24.06 -2.26 0.61
N THR A 203 -24.07 -1.10 -0.05
CA THR A 203 -23.13 -0.75 -1.13
C THR A 203 -21.67 -0.85 -0.68
N THR A 204 -21.36 -0.43 0.55
CA THR A 204 -20.00 -0.47 1.10
C THR A 204 -19.58 -1.90 1.40
N ILE A 205 -20.48 -2.71 1.93
CA ILE A 205 -20.25 -4.15 2.15
C ILE A 205 -19.95 -4.84 0.82
N LEU A 206 -20.78 -4.61 -0.21
CA LEU A 206 -20.61 -5.19 -1.54
C LEU A 206 -19.34 -4.69 -2.27
N ALA A 207 -18.93 -3.45 -2.02
CA ALA A 207 -17.66 -2.93 -2.53
C ALA A 207 -16.44 -3.58 -1.86
N VAL A 208 -16.47 -3.77 -0.53
CA VAL A 208 -15.41 -4.50 0.18
C VAL A 208 -15.29 -5.94 -0.33
N LEU A 209 -16.44 -6.58 -0.55
CA LEU A 209 -16.59 -7.88 -1.19
C LEU A 209 -15.89 -7.97 -2.55
N THR A 210 -16.18 -6.99 -3.42
CA THR A 210 -15.57 -6.88 -4.73
C THR A 210 -14.05 -6.79 -4.63
N LEU A 211 -13.54 -6.05 -3.62
CA LEU A 211 -12.11 -5.86 -3.38
C LEU A 211 -11.42 -7.07 -2.75
N SER A 212 -12.14 -7.88 -1.96
CA SER A 212 -11.60 -9.13 -1.41
C SER A 212 -11.39 -10.19 -2.50
N GLU A 213 -12.31 -10.29 -3.48
CA GLU A 213 -12.19 -11.25 -4.60
C GLU A 213 -10.94 -11.02 -5.45
N ILE A 214 -10.50 -9.76 -5.54
CA ILE A 214 -9.29 -9.40 -6.28
C ILE A 214 -8.01 -9.50 -5.44
N GLY A 215 -8.07 -10.16 -4.29
CA GLY A 215 -6.91 -10.51 -3.46
C GLY A 215 -6.22 -9.32 -2.79
N ILE A 216 -6.89 -8.17 -2.74
CA ILE A 216 -6.34 -6.93 -2.20
C ILE A 216 -6.70 -6.78 -0.72
N GLY A 217 -7.89 -7.27 -0.33
CA GLY A 217 -8.40 -7.18 1.03
C GLY A 217 -8.65 -5.74 1.48
N ILE A 218 -8.93 -5.55 2.78
CA ILE A 218 -9.01 -4.23 3.41
C ILE A 218 -7.57 -3.82 3.81
N ARG A 219 -6.73 -3.52 2.82
CA ARG A 219 -5.42 -2.93 3.10
C ARG A 219 -5.49 -1.43 2.89
N THR A 220 -5.24 -0.69 3.96
CA THR A 220 -5.58 0.74 4.08
C THR A 220 -4.66 1.68 3.31
N ASP A 221 -3.36 1.39 3.20
CA ASP A 221 -2.41 2.33 2.57
C ASP A 221 -1.15 1.64 1.98
N SER A 222 -0.52 2.33 1.04
CA SER A 222 0.75 1.96 0.40
C SER A 222 1.77 3.05 0.67
N ARG A 223 2.92 2.70 1.24
CA ARG A 223 4.04 3.61 1.54
C ARG A 223 5.24 3.31 0.65
N TYR A 224 5.96 4.33 0.21
CA TYR A 224 7.13 4.19 -0.67
C TYR A 224 8.38 4.79 -0.05
N LEU A 225 9.42 3.98 0.12
CA LEU A 225 10.76 4.40 0.53
C LEU A 225 11.70 4.39 -0.68
N PRO A 226 12.05 5.55 -1.25
CA PRO A 226 12.94 5.62 -2.40
C PRO A 226 14.38 5.25 -2.04
N ALA A 227 15.19 4.92 -3.05
CA ALA A 227 16.61 4.62 -2.84
C ALA A 227 17.39 5.83 -2.25
N ALA A 228 16.99 7.06 -2.59
CA ALA A 228 17.62 8.29 -2.11
C ALA A 228 17.11 8.79 -0.74
N ARG A 229 16.44 7.93 0.04
CA ARG A 229 15.73 8.27 1.29
C ARG A 229 16.59 9.00 2.34
N SER A 230 17.87 8.65 2.50
CA SER A 230 18.76 9.26 3.49
C SER A 230 19.03 10.74 3.19
N GLY A 231 19.39 11.06 1.94
CA GLY A 231 19.60 12.45 1.51
C GLY A 231 18.32 13.29 1.55
N LEU A 232 17.16 12.68 1.27
CA LEU A 232 15.85 13.34 1.42
C LEU A 232 15.53 13.58 2.90
N LEU A 233 15.86 12.64 3.78
CA LEU A 233 15.71 12.80 5.21
C LEU A 233 16.60 13.92 5.76
N GLU A 234 17.81 14.13 5.24
CA GLU A 234 18.64 15.27 5.69
C GLU A 234 18.12 16.61 5.17
N SER A 235 17.61 16.63 3.93
CA SER A 235 17.20 17.86 3.24
C SER A 235 15.79 18.34 3.57
N HIS A 236 14.94 17.53 4.23
CA HIS A 236 13.54 17.89 4.51
C HIS A 236 13.36 19.26 5.17
N LYS A 237 14.27 19.66 6.08
CA LYS A 237 14.20 20.96 6.78
C LYS A 237 14.37 22.12 5.81
N VAL A 238 15.35 22.02 4.92
CA VAL A 238 15.65 23.05 3.91
C VAL A 238 14.52 23.13 2.90
N ILE A 239 14.02 21.99 2.42
CA ILE A 239 12.91 21.93 1.46
C ILE A 239 11.64 22.52 2.08
N SER A 240 11.33 22.15 3.33
CA SER A 240 10.12 22.62 4.03
C SER A 240 10.19 24.12 4.32
N GLN A 241 11.34 24.62 4.78
CA GLN A 241 11.54 26.05 4.99
C GLN A 241 11.42 26.82 3.67
N GLY A 242 12.08 26.35 2.60
CA GLY A 242 11.98 26.98 1.28
C GLY A 242 10.55 27.02 0.76
N ALA A 243 9.79 25.92 0.89
CA ALA A 243 8.39 25.87 0.52
C ALA A 243 7.53 26.85 1.34
N PHE A 244 7.77 26.93 2.66
CA PHE A 244 7.06 27.87 3.53
C PHE A 244 7.39 29.33 3.20
N ASP A 245 8.66 29.62 2.90
CA ASP A 245 9.10 30.95 2.47
C ASP A 245 8.44 31.33 1.14
N MET A 246 8.37 30.42 0.17
CA MET A 246 7.65 30.64 -1.08
C MET A 246 6.16 30.93 -0.83
N LEU A 247 5.49 30.15 0.02
CA LEU A 247 4.08 30.34 0.37
C LEU A 247 3.83 31.69 1.08
N SER A 248 4.78 32.17 1.88
CA SER A 248 4.68 33.48 2.53
C SER A 248 4.69 34.65 1.54
N HIS A 249 5.20 34.44 0.33
CA HIS A 249 5.18 35.39 -0.79
C HIS A 249 4.05 35.12 -1.81
N ALA A 250 3.18 34.12 -1.55
CA ALA A 250 2.07 33.78 -2.41
C ALA A 250 1.15 34.98 -2.65
N GLY A 251 0.91 35.30 -3.92
CA GLY A 251 0.05 36.43 -4.32
C GLY A 251 0.77 37.76 -4.52
N ILE A 252 2.07 37.84 -4.21
CA ILE A 252 2.94 38.96 -4.58
C ILE A 252 3.75 38.59 -5.83
N GLU A 253 4.30 37.38 -5.85
CA GLU A 253 5.05 36.83 -6.98
C GLU A 253 4.45 35.49 -7.43
N PRO A 254 4.55 35.14 -8.73
CA PRO A 254 4.24 33.80 -9.20
C PRO A 254 5.12 32.77 -8.48
N ILE A 255 4.49 31.81 -7.81
CA ILE A 255 5.21 30.69 -7.19
C ILE A 255 5.45 29.63 -8.26
N GLU A 256 6.72 29.41 -8.62
CA GLU A 256 7.13 28.25 -9.42
C GLU A 256 7.65 27.15 -8.50
N VAL A 257 6.87 26.10 -8.32
CA VAL A 257 7.31 24.92 -7.57
C VAL A 257 8.11 24.01 -8.52
N PRO A 258 9.39 23.72 -8.23
CA PRO A 258 10.17 22.81 -9.05
C PRO A 258 9.58 21.41 -9.04
N ALA A 259 9.67 20.71 -10.18
CA ALA A 259 9.15 19.35 -10.31
C ALA A 259 10.00 18.37 -9.49
N PHE A 260 9.35 17.66 -8.57
CA PHE A 260 9.89 16.46 -7.93
C PHE A 260 9.26 15.22 -8.57
N SER A 261 9.93 14.07 -8.45
CA SER A 261 9.25 12.79 -8.70
C SER A 261 8.18 12.55 -7.64
N GLY A 262 7.12 11.82 -8.00
CA GLY A 262 5.99 11.54 -7.13
C GLY A 262 6.40 10.92 -5.81
N GLU A 263 7.22 9.88 -5.88
CA GLU A 263 7.68 9.18 -4.68
C GLU A 263 8.47 10.08 -3.73
N VAL A 264 9.21 11.06 -4.26
CA VAL A 264 9.98 12.02 -3.45
C VAL A 264 9.03 12.99 -2.77
N LYS A 265 8.02 13.49 -3.49
CA LYS A 265 7.00 14.36 -2.93
C LYS A 265 6.22 13.65 -1.81
N ASP A 266 5.78 12.42 -2.05
CA ASP A 266 5.04 11.64 -1.05
C ASP A 266 5.90 11.34 0.18
N TYR A 267 7.15 10.91 -0.03
CA TYR A 267 8.12 10.67 1.04
C TYR A 267 8.33 11.92 1.92
N LEU A 268 8.62 13.06 1.29
CA LEU A 268 8.85 14.32 2.00
C LEU A 268 7.59 14.77 2.75
N ASN A 269 6.42 14.65 2.12
CA ASN A 269 5.15 14.99 2.77
C ASN A 269 4.90 14.10 4.00
N GLN A 270 5.23 12.81 3.93
CA GLN A 270 5.09 11.90 5.07
C GLN A 270 6.06 12.26 6.21
N ILE A 271 7.32 12.59 5.89
CA ILE A 271 8.31 13.02 6.89
C ILE A 271 7.90 14.36 7.55
N VAL A 272 7.43 15.33 6.78
CA VAL A 272 7.10 16.68 7.27
C VAL A 272 5.85 16.69 8.15
N ASN A 273 4.88 15.81 7.87
CA ASN A 273 3.66 15.71 8.67
C ASN A 273 3.76 14.68 9.81
N MET A 274 4.93 14.09 10.03
CA MET A 274 5.14 13.10 11.08
C MET A 274 5.22 13.76 12.45
N SER A 275 4.61 13.15 13.46
CA SER A 275 4.52 13.68 14.82
C SER A 275 4.78 12.59 15.86
N ASN A 276 5.39 12.97 16.98
CA ASN A 276 5.71 12.07 18.09
C ASN A 276 4.50 11.69 18.98
N LYS A 277 3.31 12.20 18.66
CA LYS A 277 2.07 11.87 19.37
C LYS A 277 1.34 10.68 18.74
N ASP A 278 1.83 10.20 17.60
CA ASP A 278 1.12 9.30 16.71
C ASP A 278 1.90 7.98 16.52
N GLU A 279 2.42 7.40 17.61
CA GLU A 279 3.00 6.06 17.55
C GLU A 279 1.93 5.04 17.17
N GLY A 280 2.26 4.21 16.18
CA GLY A 280 1.37 3.23 15.57
C GLY A 280 1.54 1.82 16.14
N GLU A 281 0.74 0.91 15.59
CA GLU A 281 0.66 -0.51 15.97
C GLU A 281 2.03 -1.23 15.99
N LEU A 282 2.95 -0.83 15.11
CA LEU A 282 4.23 -1.52 14.91
C LEU A 282 5.40 -0.84 15.65
N SER A 283 5.15 0.06 16.63
CA SER A 283 6.19 0.76 17.39
C SER A 283 7.19 -0.20 18.06
N ASP A 284 6.71 -1.29 18.69
CA ASP A 284 7.56 -2.30 19.34
C ASP A 284 8.56 -2.95 18.36
N ILE A 285 8.16 -3.16 17.09
CA ILE A 285 9.06 -3.71 16.07
C ILE A 285 10.15 -2.71 15.74
N ALA A 286 9.82 -1.42 15.69
CA ALA A 286 10.79 -0.35 15.45
C ALA A 286 11.81 -0.24 16.61
N ASP A 287 11.35 -0.35 17.86
CA ASP A 287 12.19 -0.30 19.06
C ASP A 287 13.24 -1.42 19.09
N ASP A 288 12.82 -2.66 18.84
CA ASP A 288 13.74 -3.80 18.75
C ASP A 288 14.82 -3.57 17.69
N TYR A 289 14.44 -2.99 16.56
CA TYR A 289 15.36 -2.75 15.45
C TYR A 289 16.35 -1.61 15.71
N GLU A 290 15.90 -0.56 16.40
CA GLU A 290 16.78 0.51 16.90
C GLU A 290 17.85 -0.05 17.85
N GLN A 291 17.44 -0.92 18.77
CA GLN A 291 18.36 -1.59 19.70
C GLN A 291 19.36 -2.49 18.96
N ASP A 292 18.90 -3.30 18.00
CA ASP A 292 19.74 -4.27 17.29
C ASP A 292 20.72 -3.63 16.30
N LEU A 293 20.33 -2.52 15.67
CA LEU A 293 21.06 -1.93 14.54
C LEU A 293 21.83 -0.66 14.89
N LEU A 294 21.26 0.20 15.73
CA LEU A 294 21.74 1.57 15.92
C LEU A 294 22.47 1.79 17.23
N ASP A 295 22.28 0.92 18.23
CA ASP A 295 22.69 1.16 19.63
C ASP A 295 22.22 2.57 20.09
N GLY A 296 21.01 2.95 19.70
CA GLY A 296 20.45 4.29 19.91
C GLY A 296 19.03 4.43 19.36
N GLU A 297 18.41 5.58 19.56
CA GLU A 297 16.98 5.83 19.31
C GLU A 297 16.79 7.04 18.38
N ILE A 298 15.81 6.99 17.48
CA ILE A 298 15.43 8.12 16.62
C ILE A 298 14.23 8.82 17.22
N LYS A 299 14.40 10.10 17.56
CA LYS A 299 13.36 10.95 18.15
C LYS A 299 12.86 11.99 17.18
N ILE A 300 11.55 12.23 17.27
CA ILE A 300 10.86 13.33 16.61
C ILE A 300 10.48 14.36 17.67
N GLU A 301 10.80 15.61 17.40
CA GLU A 301 10.40 16.76 18.21
C GLU A 301 9.67 17.77 17.32
N GLN A 302 8.36 17.92 17.52
CA GLN A 302 7.59 18.97 16.86
C GLN A 302 7.76 20.28 17.61
N LYS A 303 8.08 21.37 16.89
CA LYS A 303 8.14 22.72 17.47
C LYS A 303 7.10 23.62 16.85
N ASP A 304 6.45 24.44 17.67
CA ASP A 304 5.38 25.34 17.22
C ASP A 304 5.87 26.47 16.31
N ASP A 305 7.17 26.79 16.35
CA ASP A 305 7.78 27.87 15.57
C ASP A 305 8.20 27.44 14.15
N ARG A 306 8.01 26.18 13.78
CA ARG A 306 8.49 25.62 12.50
C ARG A 306 7.47 24.72 11.83
N PRO A 307 7.42 24.72 10.48
CA PRO A 307 6.48 23.91 9.72
C PRO A 307 6.95 22.45 9.52
N TYR A 308 7.98 22.00 10.23
CA TYR A 308 8.57 20.66 10.09
C TYR A 308 9.06 20.12 11.44
N PRO A 309 9.06 18.78 11.63
CA PRO A 309 9.61 18.14 12.80
C PRO A 309 11.14 18.22 12.86
N GLU A 310 11.71 18.27 14.06
CA GLU A 310 13.12 17.97 14.27
C GLU A 310 13.31 16.47 14.50
N ILE A 311 13.98 15.82 13.55
CA ILE A 311 14.44 14.44 13.73
C ILE A 311 15.86 14.46 14.30
N LYS A 312 16.06 13.69 15.37
CA LYS A 312 17.32 13.58 16.12
C LYS A 312 17.64 12.12 16.43
N PHE A 313 18.92 11.84 16.65
CA PHE A 313 19.38 10.53 17.09
C PHE A 313 19.94 10.61 18.50
N LEU A 314 19.45 9.76 19.40
CA LEU A 314 19.89 9.67 20.79
C LEU A 314 20.78 8.45 20.96
N GLN A 315 22.04 8.67 21.32
CA GLN A 315 22.99 7.58 21.59
C GLN A 315 23.80 7.90 22.84
N LEU A 316 23.90 6.94 23.76
CA LEU A 316 24.60 7.09 25.05
C LEU A 316 24.17 8.35 25.84
N GLY A 317 22.88 8.67 25.81
CA GLY A 317 22.30 9.84 26.48
C GLY A 317 22.65 11.19 25.85
N ARG A 318 23.19 11.21 24.62
CA ARG A 318 23.49 12.43 23.85
C ARG A 318 22.65 12.51 22.59
N GLU A 319 22.08 13.69 22.34
CA GLU A 319 21.37 13.98 21.11
C GLU A 319 22.34 14.43 20.02
N PHE A 320 22.21 13.81 18.86
CA PHE A 320 22.93 14.14 17.64
C PHE A 320 21.95 14.60 16.56
N PRO A 321 22.23 15.72 15.87
CA PRO A 321 21.49 16.08 14.67
C PRO A 321 21.82 15.10 13.53
N LEU A 322 20.90 14.94 12.57
CA LEU A 322 21.04 13.98 11.47
C LEU A 322 22.33 14.11 10.65
N HIS A 323 22.83 15.33 10.41
CA HIS A 323 24.06 15.52 9.62
C HIS A 323 25.36 15.10 10.34
N LEU A 324 25.28 14.71 11.63
CA LEU A 324 26.43 14.24 12.42
C LEU A 324 26.38 12.73 12.71
N ILE A 325 25.35 12.02 12.25
CA ILE A 325 25.25 10.56 12.46
C ILE A 325 25.85 9.79 11.29
N SER A 326 26.15 8.52 11.52
CA SER A 326 26.73 7.66 10.49
C SER A 326 25.73 7.41 9.34
N THR A 327 26.25 7.25 8.12
CA THR A 327 25.44 6.93 6.94
C THR A 327 24.59 5.68 7.15
N GLY A 328 25.11 4.68 7.86
CA GLY A 328 24.34 3.48 8.18
C GLY A 328 23.06 3.76 8.97
N VAL A 329 23.15 4.64 9.97
CA VAL A 329 21.99 5.07 10.77
C VAL A 329 21.02 5.90 9.92
N LEU A 330 21.54 6.79 9.06
CA LEU A 330 20.72 7.63 8.17
C LEU A 330 19.93 6.81 7.15
N GLU A 331 20.51 5.75 6.62
CA GLU A 331 19.86 4.89 5.63
C GLU A 331 18.70 4.08 6.21
N THR A 332 18.80 3.72 7.48
CA THR A 332 17.83 2.87 8.18
C THR A 332 16.79 3.68 8.93
N ALA A 333 17.09 4.94 9.26
CA ALA A 333 16.19 5.83 9.97
C ALA A 333 14.80 5.97 9.33
N PRO A 334 14.66 6.18 8.01
CA PRO A 334 13.34 6.26 7.38
C PRO A 334 12.50 5.00 7.56
N LEU A 335 13.13 3.82 7.53
CA LEU A 335 12.45 2.54 7.70
C LEU A 335 11.92 2.37 9.13
N ILE A 336 12.69 2.81 10.13
CA ILE A 336 12.27 2.86 11.54
C ILE A 336 11.12 3.83 11.72
N LEU A 337 11.25 5.05 11.20
CA LEU A 337 10.22 6.09 11.30
C LEU A 337 8.89 5.64 10.64
N TYR A 338 8.97 5.00 9.48
CA TYR A 338 7.78 4.50 8.79
C TYR A 338 7.10 3.40 9.60
N THR A 339 7.90 2.46 10.14
CA THR A 339 7.40 1.39 10.99
C THR A 339 6.72 1.94 12.24
N ARG A 340 7.35 2.90 12.91
CA ARG A 340 6.84 3.47 14.17
C ARG A 340 5.59 4.32 13.99
N TYR A 341 5.50 5.11 12.91
CA TYR A 341 4.48 6.17 12.83
C TYR A 341 3.49 6.04 11.66
N LEU A 342 3.79 5.24 10.63
CA LEU A 342 3.02 5.27 9.36
C LEU A 342 2.51 3.92 8.88
N LEU A 343 3.01 2.81 9.44
CA LEU A 343 2.67 1.46 9.04
C LEU A 343 1.82 0.78 10.12
N SER A 344 0.85 0.01 9.63
CA SER A 344 0.00 -0.90 10.39
C SER A 344 0.12 -2.31 9.78
N SER A 345 -0.38 -3.34 10.47
CA SER A 345 -0.28 -4.73 10.01
C SER A 345 -0.92 -4.99 8.64
N ASP A 346 -1.88 -4.16 8.20
CA ASP A 346 -2.52 -4.26 6.90
C ASP A 346 -1.81 -3.42 5.80
N SER A 347 -0.82 -2.60 6.15
CA SER A 347 -0.15 -1.70 5.21
C SER A 347 0.65 -2.43 4.13
N THR A 348 0.87 -1.75 3.00
CA THR A 348 1.88 -2.15 2.00
C THR A 348 3.09 -1.22 2.08
N LEU A 349 4.28 -1.77 2.27
CA LEU A 349 5.55 -1.05 2.20
C LEU A 349 6.29 -1.44 0.92
N VAL A 350 6.58 -0.46 0.06
CA VAL A 350 7.48 -0.60 -1.08
C VAL A 350 8.79 0.11 -0.74
N ILE A 351 9.91 -0.60 -0.79
CA ILE A 351 11.23 -0.05 -0.47
C ILE A 351 12.25 -0.39 -1.55
N GLU A 352 12.97 0.62 -2.02
CA GLU A 352 14.06 0.43 -2.98
C GLU A 352 15.42 0.34 -2.30
N GLU A 353 16.19 -0.69 -2.63
CA GLU A 353 17.57 -0.89 -2.17
C GLU A 353 17.73 -0.62 -0.65
N PRO A 354 16.99 -1.35 0.21
CA PRO A 354 17.05 -1.16 1.67
C PRO A 354 18.47 -1.34 2.24
N GLU A 355 19.33 -2.07 1.52
CA GLU A 355 20.71 -2.36 1.89
C GLU A 355 21.74 -1.29 1.51
N ALA A 356 21.34 -0.31 0.69
CA ALA A 356 22.27 0.62 0.06
C ALA A 356 23.11 1.36 1.10
N HIS A 357 24.41 1.51 0.83
CA HIS A 357 25.38 2.18 1.72
C HIS A 357 25.58 1.55 3.11
N LEU A 358 25.01 0.36 3.37
CA LEU A 358 25.19 -0.36 4.63
C LEU A 358 26.38 -1.34 4.59
N HIS A 359 27.03 -1.49 5.74
CA HIS A 359 27.99 -2.57 5.97
C HIS A 359 27.28 -3.95 5.84
N PRO A 360 27.92 -5.00 5.31
CA PRO A 360 27.30 -6.31 5.13
C PRO A 360 26.55 -6.86 6.34
N GLU A 361 27.10 -6.69 7.55
CA GLU A 361 26.43 -7.09 8.80
C GLU A 361 25.06 -6.40 8.99
N ASN A 362 24.99 -5.09 8.70
CA ASN A 362 23.75 -4.34 8.79
C ASN A 362 22.77 -4.72 7.68
N GLN A 363 23.25 -5.12 6.49
CA GLN A 363 22.36 -5.64 5.43
C GLN A 363 21.62 -6.91 5.89
N LEU A 364 22.28 -7.79 6.65
CA LEU A 364 21.65 -8.97 7.24
C LEU A 364 20.57 -8.55 8.26
N LYS A 365 20.87 -7.58 9.13
CA LYS A 365 19.92 -7.06 10.11
C LYS A 365 18.69 -6.41 9.44
N VAL A 366 18.88 -5.65 8.36
CA VAL A 366 17.78 -5.04 7.59
C VAL A 366 16.92 -6.11 6.92
N ALA A 367 17.53 -7.14 6.32
CA ALA A 367 16.80 -8.25 5.75
C ALA A 367 15.95 -8.98 6.81
N HIS A 368 16.53 -9.21 8.00
CA HIS A 368 15.81 -9.80 9.12
C HIS A 368 14.62 -8.93 9.57
N PHE A 369 14.82 -7.62 9.66
CA PHE A 369 13.77 -6.67 10.00
C PHE A 369 12.61 -6.67 9.00
N ILE A 370 12.91 -6.70 7.70
CA ILE A 370 11.89 -6.80 6.65
C ILE A 370 11.08 -8.09 6.77
N VAL A 371 11.71 -9.21 7.14
CA VAL A 371 10.99 -10.47 7.43
C VAL A 371 10.07 -10.30 8.64
N ARG A 372 10.51 -9.62 9.71
CA ARG A 372 9.66 -9.34 10.87
C ARG A 372 8.44 -8.50 10.52
N LEU A 373 8.60 -7.44 9.73
CA LEU A 373 7.48 -6.65 9.22
C LEU A 373 6.49 -7.52 8.42
N SER A 374 7.01 -8.38 7.54
CA SER A 374 6.17 -9.28 6.76
C SER A 374 5.39 -10.26 7.64
N ASN A 375 6.03 -10.82 8.66
CA ASN A 375 5.38 -11.72 9.63
C ASN A 375 4.35 -10.98 10.52
N ALA A 376 4.51 -9.68 10.71
CA ALA A 376 3.53 -8.82 11.40
C ALA A 376 2.34 -8.43 10.51
N GLY A 377 2.26 -8.94 9.28
CA GLY A 377 1.15 -8.73 8.34
C GLY A 377 1.44 -7.72 7.24
N VAL A 378 2.48 -6.87 7.40
CA VAL A 378 2.82 -5.84 6.43
C VAL A 378 3.20 -6.49 5.09
N ARG A 379 2.58 -6.05 4.00
CA ARG A 379 3.02 -6.49 2.67
C ARG A 379 4.27 -5.72 2.31
N VAL A 380 5.40 -6.40 2.16
CA VAL A 380 6.68 -5.75 1.85
C VAL A 380 7.11 -6.11 0.42
N ILE A 381 7.34 -5.09 -0.41
CA ILE A 381 7.88 -5.21 -1.77
C ILE A 381 9.25 -4.53 -1.78
N VAL A 382 10.29 -5.31 -2.05
CA VAL A 382 11.68 -4.83 -1.99
C VAL A 382 12.33 -4.93 -3.36
N THR A 383 13.06 -3.91 -3.77
CA THR A 383 14.08 -4.05 -4.83
C THR A 383 15.45 -4.19 -4.18
N THR A 384 16.27 -5.12 -4.66
CA THR A 384 17.62 -5.33 -4.10
C THR A 384 18.58 -5.87 -5.14
N HIS A 385 19.85 -5.61 -4.91
CA HIS A 385 20.98 -6.16 -5.65
C HIS A 385 21.95 -6.94 -4.74
N SER A 386 21.67 -7.00 -3.43
CA SER A 386 22.60 -7.54 -2.45
C SER A 386 22.48 -9.04 -2.25
N ASP A 387 23.59 -9.72 -2.48
CA ASP A 387 23.76 -11.13 -2.15
C ASP A 387 23.61 -11.38 -0.63
N PHE A 388 24.07 -10.46 0.23
CA PHE A 388 23.93 -10.61 1.69
C PHE A 388 22.46 -10.56 2.11
N PHE A 389 21.70 -9.62 1.55
CA PHE A 389 20.28 -9.48 1.81
C PHE A 389 19.54 -10.76 1.39
N LEU A 390 19.80 -11.26 0.18
CA LEU A 390 19.17 -12.48 -0.34
C LEU A 390 19.59 -13.74 0.44
N GLN A 391 20.85 -13.84 0.86
CA GLN A 391 21.33 -14.92 1.71
C GLN A 391 20.57 -14.97 3.03
N GLN A 392 20.37 -13.82 3.68
CA GLN A 392 19.63 -13.77 4.93
C GLN A 392 18.16 -14.16 4.75
N LEU A 393 17.50 -13.72 3.68
CA LEU A 393 16.15 -14.17 3.37
C LEU A 393 16.09 -15.70 3.17
N SER A 394 17.07 -16.27 2.47
CA SER A 394 17.19 -17.72 2.32
C SER A 394 17.36 -18.43 3.66
N HIS A 395 18.15 -17.87 4.58
CA HIS A 395 18.29 -18.38 5.94
C HIS A 395 16.97 -18.33 6.71
N SER A 396 16.24 -17.22 6.67
CA SER A 396 14.93 -17.08 7.34
C SER A 396 13.92 -18.11 6.83
N ILE A 397 13.87 -18.36 5.51
CA ILE A 397 13.01 -19.39 4.91
C ILE A 397 13.42 -20.79 5.39
N ARG A 398 14.72 -21.09 5.48
CA ARG A 398 15.17 -22.39 5.98
C ARG A 398 14.85 -22.57 7.46
N LEU A 399 15.05 -21.53 8.27
CA LEU A 399 14.70 -21.54 9.70
C LEU A 399 13.21 -21.79 9.90
N SER A 400 12.33 -21.23 9.06
CA SER A 400 10.88 -21.44 9.15
C SER A 400 10.44 -22.90 8.86
N GLN A 401 11.31 -23.72 8.26
CA GLN A 401 11.08 -25.14 8.02
C GLN A 401 11.63 -26.04 9.13
N VAL A 402 12.47 -25.50 10.02
CA VAL A 402 13.03 -26.22 11.16
C VAL A 402 12.05 -26.23 12.32
N ASN A 403 11.98 -27.33 13.08
CA ASN A 403 11.11 -27.42 14.26
C ASN A 403 11.52 -26.43 15.36
N GLU A 404 10.56 -26.01 16.18
CA GLU A 404 10.72 -24.95 17.18
C GLU A 404 11.86 -25.24 18.19
N LYS A 405 12.00 -26.50 18.62
CA LYS A 405 13.07 -26.95 19.52
C LYS A 405 14.48 -26.76 18.95
N SER A 406 14.64 -26.85 17.63
CA SER A 406 15.96 -26.69 17.00
C SER A 406 16.25 -25.23 16.61
N ARG A 407 15.23 -24.36 16.54
CA ARG A 407 15.41 -22.91 16.30
C ARG A 407 16.06 -22.19 17.49
N MET A 408 15.74 -22.58 18.73
CA MET A 408 16.32 -21.98 19.94
C MET A 408 17.84 -22.21 20.10
N ILE A 409 18.43 -23.13 19.33
CA ILE A 409 19.88 -23.41 19.37
C ILE A 409 20.63 -22.57 18.32
N ALA A 410 19.92 -21.97 17.36
CA ALA A 410 20.49 -21.27 16.20
C ALA A 410 20.40 -19.73 16.27
N ASN A 411 19.57 -19.18 17.17
CA ASN A 411 19.56 -17.77 17.57
C ASN A 411 20.52 -17.56 18.74
#